data_AF-A0A944Y7Y4-F1
#
_entry.id   AF-A0A944Y7Y4-F1
#
_cell.length_a   1.000
_cell.length_b   1.000
_cell.length_c   1.000
_cell.angle_alpha   90.00
_cell.angle_beta   90.00
_cell.angle_gamma   90.00
#
_symmetry.space_group_name_H-M   'P 1'
#
loop_
_entity.id
_entity.type
_entity.pdbx_description
1 polymer ?
#
loop_
_entity_poly.entity_id
_entity_poly.type
_entity_poly.pdbx_seq_one_letter_code
_entity_poly.pdbx_strand_id
1 'polypeptide(L)'
;MSKPELLQKLWNEDPRWNGVKRNYSAAEVIKLRGSFHIEHSIARLGAEKLWQYVKGAEYVNALGALTGNQAVQRVKAGLKAIYLSGWQVA
;
A
#
# COMPACT_ATOMS: atom_id res chain seq x y z
N MET A 1 -24.85 0.61 10.56
CA MET A 1 -23.46 0.78 11.05
C MET A 1 -22.93 2.13 10.60
N SER A 2 -22.28 2.86 11.50
CA SER A 2 -21.63 4.14 11.20
C SER A 2 -20.31 3.95 10.41
N LYS A 3 -19.78 5.01 9.76
CA LYS A 3 -18.49 4.95 9.04
C LYS A 3 -17.33 4.45 9.94
N PRO A 4 -17.21 4.90 11.22
CA PRO A 4 -16.20 4.37 12.13
C PRO A 4 -16.38 2.87 12.44
N GLU A 5 -17.61 2.40 12.65
CA GLU A 5 -17.88 0.98 12.89
C GLU A 5 -17.47 0.10 11.70
N LEU A 6 -17.75 0.54 10.47
CA LEU A 6 -17.36 -0.18 9.26
C LEU A 6 -15.85 -0.28 9.13
N LEU A 7 -15.12 0.81 9.41
CA LEU A 7 -13.66 0.81 9.38
C LEU A 7 -13.07 -0.07 10.48
N GLN A 8 -13.64 -0.03 11.69
CA GLN A 8 -13.21 -0.87 12.79
C GLN A 8 -13.44 -2.35 12.50
N LYS A 9 -14.60 -2.70 11.94
CA LYS A 9 -14.92 -4.06 11.47
C LYS A 9 -13.89 -4.54 10.44
N LEU A 10 -13.58 -3.70 9.45
CA LEU A 10 -12.57 -4.00 8.43
C LEU A 10 -11.18 -4.24 9.03
N TRP A 11 -10.76 -3.45 10.03
CA TRP A 11 -9.48 -3.68 10.72
C TRP A 11 -9.44 -4.98 11.52
N ASN A 12 -10.57 -5.41 12.07
CA ASN A 12 -10.66 -6.61 12.90
C ASN A 12 -10.76 -7.90 12.05
N GLU A 13 -11.43 -7.84 10.91
CA GLU A 13 -11.77 -9.03 10.10
C GLU A 13 -10.81 -9.28 8.94
N ASP A 14 -10.22 -8.23 8.36
CA ASP A 14 -9.34 -8.38 7.20
C ASP A 14 -7.94 -8.88 7.63
N PRO A 15 -7.47 -10.04 7.11
CA PRO A 15 -6.15 -10.57 7.40
C PRO A 15 -5.00 -9.60 7.07
N ARG A 16 -5.22 -8.63 6.18
CA ARG A 16 -4.26 -7.56 5.83
C ARG A 16 -3.78 -6.78 7.05
N TRP A 17 -4.60 -6.69 8.10
CA TRP A 17 -4.32 -5.90 9.29
C TRP A 17 -3.95 -6.74 10.52
N ASN A 18 -3.79 -8.06 10.37
CA ASN A 18 -3.35 -8.92 11.47
C ASN A 18 -1.97 -8.47 11.98
N GLY A 19 -1.85 -8.30 13.29
CA GLY A 19 -0.62 -7.80 13.94
C GLY A 19 -0.34 -6.30 13.78
N VAL A 20 -1.18 -5.54 13.05
CA VAL A 20 -0.99 -4.10 12.86
C VAL A 20 -1.56 -3.31 14.04
N LYS A 21 -0.67 -2.83 14.92
CA LYS A 21 -1.04 -1.93 16.03
C LYS A 21 -1.24 -0.51 15.53
N ARG A 22 -2.33 0.13 15.98
CA ARG A 22 -2.63 1.55 15.74
C ARG A 22 -2.81 2.24 17.09
N ASN A 23 -2.16 3.38 17.27
CA ASN A 23 -2.28 4.22 18.46
C ASN A 23 -3.38 5.29 18.31
N TYR A 24 -4.33 5.05 17.40
CA TYR A 24 -5.47 5.90 17.09
C TYR A 24 -6.67 5.03 16.73
N SER A 25 -7.87 5.60 16.85
CA SER A 25 -9.15 4.94 16.62
C SER A 25 -9.67 5.10 15.19
N ALA A 26 -10.61 4.24 14.79
CA ALA A 26 -11.34 4.39 13.53
C ALA A 26 -12.11 5.72 13.46
N ALA A 27 -12.62 6.21 14.60
CA ALA A 27 -13.33 7.49 14.68
C ALA A 27 -12.42 8.68 14.35
N GLU A 28 -11.18 8.69 14.85
CA GLU A 28 -10.18 9.72 14.52
C GLU A 28 -9.84 9.72 13.03
N VAL A 29 -9.70 8.55 12.42
CA VAL A 29 -9.48 8.45 10.96
C VAL A 29 -10.65 9.03 10.18
N ILE A 30 -11.89 8.70 10.54
CA ILE A 30 -13.09 9.21 9.86
C ILE A 30 -13.24 10.72 10.06
N LYS A 31 -12.90 11.25 11.25
CA LYS A 31 -12.93 12.69 11.55
C LYS A 31 -12.02 13.49 10.60
N LEU A 32 -10.86 12.94 10.25
CA LEU A 32 -9.87 13.60 9.37
C LEU A 32 -10.07 13.31 7.88
N ARG A 33 -10.93 12.35 7.51
CA ARG A 33 -11.14 11.94 6.11
C ARG A 33 -11.87 12.98 5.26
N GLY A 34 -12.53 13.95 5.89
CA GLY A 34 -13.39 14.91 5.21
C GLY A 34 -14.67 14.28 4.64
N SER A 35 -15.44 15.09 3.92
CA SER A 35 -16.76 14.70 3.43
C SER A 35 -16.70 13.94 2.09
N PHE A 36 -15.68 14.21 1.27
CA PHE A 36 -15.54 13.66 -0.07
C PHE A 36 -14.41 12.63 -0.12
N HIS A 37 -14.72 11.46 -0.68
CA HIS A 37 -13.72 10.41 -0.87
C HIS A 37 -13.06 10.58 -2.24
N ILE A 38 -11.74 10.79 -2.26
CA ILE A 38 -10.93 10.77 -3.47
C ILE A 38 -10.38 9.37 -3.66
N GLU A 39 -10.68 8.76 -4.81
CA GLU A 39 -10.19 7.42 -5.11
C GLU A 39 -8.74 7.47 -5.61
N HIS A 40 -7.87 6.72 -4.93
CA HIS A 40 -6.45 6.58 -5.30
C HIS A 40 -6.20 5.23 -5.97
N SER A 41 -6.73 5.06 -7.18
CA SER A 41 -6.79 3.77 -7.87
C SER A 41 -5.43 3.08 -8.03
N ILE A 42 -4.38 3.82 -8.45
CA ILE A 42 -3.02 3.28 -8.61
C ILE A 42 -2.45 2.82 -7.26
N ALA A 43 -2.65 3.61 -6.20
CA ALA A 43 -2.16 3.27 -4.86
C ALA A 43 -2.86 2.02 -4.31
N ARG A 44 -4.18 1.92 -4.48
CA ARG A 44 -4.95 0.75 -4.06
C ARG A 44 -4.51 -0.51 -4.81
N LEU A 45 -4.53 -0.48 -6.15
CA LEU A 45 -4.14 -1.61 -6.99
C LEU A 45 -2.69 -2.04 -6.73
N GLY A 46 -1.78 -1.08 -6.58
CA GLY A 46 -0.37 -1.36 -6.27
C GLY A 46 -0.17 -2.00 -4.90
N ALA A 47 -0.84 -1.49 -3.86
CA ALA A 47 -0.75 -2.03 -2.50
C ALA A 47 -1.35 -3.44 -2.40
N GLU A 48 -2.50 -3.68 -3.05
CA GLU A 48 -3.13 -5.00 -3.12
C GLU A 48 -2.21 -6.00 -3.82
N LYS A 49 -1.68 -5.64 -5.00
CA LYS A 49 -0.77 -6.50 -5.77
C LYS A 49 0.53 -6.80 -5.00
N LEU A 50 1.14 -5.79 -4.40
CA LEU A 50 2.36 -5.96 -3.60
C LEU A 50 2.10 -6.85 -2.37
N TRP A 51 0.97 -6.68 -1.70
CA TRP A 51 0.58 -7.53 -0.57
C TRP A 51 0.48 -9.01 -0.97
N GLN A 52 -0.10 -9.31 -2.14
CA GLN A 52 -0.16 -10.68 -2.64
C GLN A 52 1.24 -11.26 -2.91
N TYR A 53 2.16 -10.47 -3.46
CA TYR A 53 3.53 -10.94 -3.67
C TYR A 53 4.28 -11.17 -2.35
N VAL A 54 4.21 -10.23 -1.41
CA VAL A 54 4.95 -10.32 -0.13
C VAL A 54 4.40 -11.41 0.78
N LYS A 55 3.10 -11.68 0.73
CA LYS A 55 2.47 -12.79 1.48
C LYS A 55 2.74 -14.16 0.82
N GLY A 56 3.16 -14.19 -0.45
CA GLY A 56 3.47 -15.42 -1.17
C GLY A 56 4.72 -16.14 -0.66
N ALA A 57 4.99 -17.33 -1.22
CA ALA A 57 6.14 -18.14 -0.84
C ALA A 57 7.47 -17.66 -1.47
N GLU A 58 7.40 -16.89 -2.56
CA GLU A 58 8.57 -16.35 -3.25
C GLU A 58 8.95 -14.98 -2.67
N TYR A 59 10.25 -14.75 -2.49
CA TYR A 59 10.73 -13.43 -2.12
C TYR A 59 10.54 -12.42 -3.28
N VAL A 60 10.40 -11.14 -2.93
CA VAL A 60 10.23 -10.05 -3.90
C VAL A 60 11.48 -9.19 -3.88
N ASN A 61 12.26 -9.21 -4.96
CA ASN A 61 13.37 -8.29 -5.16
C ASN A 61 12.94 -7.04 -5.95
N ALA A 62 13.68 -5.95 -5.76
CA ALA A 62 13.49 -4.69 -6.45
C ALA A 62 14.85 -4.01 -6.67
N LEU A 63 14.92 -3.14 -7.68
CA LEU A 63 16.07 -2.27 -7.92
C LEU A 63 15.64 -0.81 -7.86
N GLY A 64 16.59 0.04 -7.43
CA GLY A 64 16.46 1.49 -7.44
C GLY A 64 16.12 2.03 -8.83
N ALA A 65 15.13 2.93 -8.90
CA ALA A 65 14.83 3.71 -10.09
C ALA A 65 14.73 5.20 -9.74
N LEU A 66 15.58 6.02 -10.37
CA LEU A 66 15.57 7.49 -10.22
C LEU A 66 14.85 8.19 -11.39
N THR A 67 14.51 7.44 -12.45
CA THR A 67 13.71 7.93 -13.58
C THR A 67 12.61 6.93 -13.96
N GLY A 68 11.57 7.41 -14.65
CA GLY A 68 10.52 6.55 -15.19
C GLY A 68 11.04 5.51 -16.20
N ASN A 69 12.02 5.87 -17.03
CA ASN A 69 12.60 4.93 -18.00
C ASN A 69 13.33 3.77 -17.31
N GLN A 70 14.03 4.02 -16.19
CA GLN A 70 14.63 2.94 -15.40
C GLN A 70 13.56 2.00 -14.87
N ALA A 71 12.47 2.53 -14.30
CA ALA A 71 11.34 1.74 -13.81
C ALA A 71 10.71 0.87 -14.92
N VAL A 72 10.49 1.43 -16.11
CA VAL A 72 9.99 0.67 -17.27
C VAL A 72 10.92 -0.48 -17.64
N GLN A 73 12.24 -0.25 -17.68
CA GLN A 73 13.20 -1.32 -18.00
C GLN A 73 13.29 -2.40 -16.92
N ARG A 74 13.09 -2.06 -15.64
CA ARG A 74 13.02 -3.05 -14.55
C ARG A 74 11.84 -4.00 -14.73
N VAL A 75 10.66 -3.46 -15.07
CA VAL A 75 9.47 -4.27 -15.33
C VAL A 75 9.66 -5.13 -16.58
N LYS A 76 10.22 -4.57 -17.67
CA LYS A 76 10.53 -5.32 -18.89
C LYS A 76 11.53 -6.46 -18.66
N ALA A 77 12.48 -6.27 -17.74
CA ALA A 77 13.43 -7.29 -17.32
C ALA A 77 12.83 -8.35 -16.37
N GLY A 78 11.53 -8.27 -16.07
CA GLY A 78 10.81 -9.27 -15.27
C GLY A 78 10.75 -8.98 -13.77
N LEU A 79 11.24 -7.84 -13.29
CA LEU A 79 11.09 -7.49 -11.87
C LEU A 79 9.62 -7.18 -11.52
N LYS A 80 9.18 -7.68 -10.37
CA LYS A 80 7.81 -7.54 -9.87
C LYS A 80 7.57 -6.23 -9.11
N ALA A 81 8.63 -5.56 -8.64
CA ALA A 81 8.57 -4.35 -7.83
C ALA A 81 9.68 -3.34 -8.18
N ILE A 82 9.45 -2.07 -7.85
CA ILE A 82 10.38 -0.96 -8.04
C ILE A 82 10.71 -0.39 -6.65
N TYR A 83 11.99 -0.16 -6.38
CA TYR A 83 12.43 0.54 -5.18
C TYR A 83 12.75 1.99 -5.54
N LEU A 84 12.22 2.94 -4.78
CA LEU A 84 12.48 4.37 -4.97
C LEU A 84 13.38 4.83 -3.83
N SER A 85 14.68 4.93 -4.11
CA SER A 85 15.69 5.26 -3.10
C SER A 85 15.75 6.76 -2.86
N GLY A 86 15.57 7.19 -1.61
CA GLY A 86 15.79 8.59 -1.23
C GLY A 86 17.23 9.06 -1.44
N TRP A 87 18.21 8.15 -1.37
CA TRP A 87 19.62 8.46 -1.63
C TRP A 87 19.90 8.75 -3.11
N GLN A 88 19.14 8.14 -4.03
CA GLN A 88 19.27 8.44 -5.46
C GLN A 88 18.56 9.74 -5.87
N VAL A 89 17.68 10.26 -5.01
CA VAL A 89 16.96 11.52 -5.22
C VAL A 89 17.75 12.72 -4.70
N ALA A 90 18.44 12.55 -3.56
CA ALA A 90 19.27 13.56 -2.92
C ALA A 90 20.46 13.96 -3.79
#